data_AF-H0EQD4-F1
#
_entry.id   AF-H0EQD4-F1
#
_cell.length_a   1.000
_cell.length_b   1.000
_cell.length_c   1.000
_cell.angle_alpha   90.00
_cell.angle_beta   90.00
_cell.angle_gamma   90.00
#
_symmetry.space_group_name_H-M   'P 1'
#
loop_
_entity.id
_entity.type
_entity.pdbx_description
1 polymer ?
#
loop_
_entity_poly.entity_id
_entity_poly.type
_entity_poly.pdbx_seq_one_letter_code
_entity_poly.pdbx_strand_id
1 'polypeptide(L)'
;MSDPLPSITGTSTTPISILLINPNGTSSMTSACLRSLESTLPPHCTVTGFTTPHPTPSAIEGHLDGVLSAAAALRAVIPIAHSYDAFLVACFSAHPLINALREEVRGPVIGIMEAAFIE
;
A
#
# COMPACT_ATOMS: atom_id res chain seq x y z
N MET A 1 31.04 -32.30 -4.55
CA MET A 1 29.59 -32.15 -4.34
C MET A 1 29.42 -31.03 -3.34
N SER A 2 28.84 -29.88 -3.74
CA SER A 2 28.47 -28.84 -2.77
C SER A 2 27.23 -29.31 -2.02
N ASP A 3 27.25 -29.20 -0.70
CA ASP A 3 26.06 -29.42 0.10
C ASP A 3 24.96 -28.43 -0.31
N PRO A 4 23.69 -28.87 -0.34
CA PRO A 4 22.58 -27.98 -0.64
C PRO A 4 22.44 -26.90 0.44
N LEU A 5 22.00 -25.71 0.04
CA LEU A 5 21.76 -24.60 0.96
C LEU A 5 20.67 -24.97 1.98
N PRO A 6 20.81 -24.57 3.26
CA PRO A 6 19.78 -24.79 4.26
C PRO A 6 18.48 -24.07 3.85
N SER A 7 17.34 -24.74 3.97
CA SER A 7 16.03 -24.21 3.61
C SER A 7 14.95 -24.57 4.63
N ILE A 8 13.94 -23.71 4.73
CA ILE A 8 12.73 -23.90 5.53
C ILE A 8 11.54 -23.48 4.67
N THR A 9 10.46 -24.25 4.72
CA THR A 9 9.19 -23.95 4.04
C THR A 9 8.15 -23.57 5.07
N GLY A 10 7.56 -22.37 4.94
CA GLY A 10 6.44 -21.95 5.77
C GLY A 10 5.16 -22.70 5.40
N THR A 11 4.30 -22.95 6.39
CA THR A 11 3.02 -23.67 6.23
C THR A 11 1.78 -22.83 6.56
N SER A 12 1.97 -21.54 6.87
CA SER A 12 0.88 -20.63 7.25
C SER A 12 -0.15 -20.51 6.13
N THR A 13 -1.41 -20.78 6.47
CA THR A 13 -2.60 -20.53 5.62
C THR A 13 -3.43 -19.35 6.11
N THR A 14 -2.89 -18.58 7.07
CA THR A 14 -3.55 -17.43 7.67
C THR A 14 -3.86 -16.39 6.57
N PRO A 15 -5.11 -15.88 6.47
CA PRO A 15 -5.44 -14.85 5.50
C PRO A 15 -4.59 -13.60 5.68
N ILE A 16 -4.20 -12.96 4.58
CA ILE A 16 -3.46 -11.70 4.54
C ILE A 16 -4.41 -10.60 4.07
N SER A 17 -4.53 -9.53 4.85
CA SER A 17 -5.31 -8.34 4.54
C SER A 17 -4.38 -7.17 4.20
N ILE A 18 -4.48 -6.64 2.99
CA ILE A 18 -3.65 -5.53 2.51
C ILE A 18 -4.53 -4.29 2.30
N LEU A 19 -4.07 -3.14 2.80
CA LEU A 19 -4.70 -1.85 2.51
C LEU A 19 -3.98 -1.17 1.34
N LEU A 20 -4.66 -1.04 0.20
CA LEU A 20 -4.20 -0.24 -0.93
C LEU A 20 -4.66 1.21 -0.73
N ILE A 21 -3.71 2.08 -0.41
CA ILE A 21 -3.95 3.48 -0.09
C ILE A 21 -3.71 4.32 -1.32
N ASN A 22 -4.77 4.87 -1.90
CA ASN A 22 -4.67 5.98 -2.84
C ASN A 22 -4.55 7.29 -2.03
N PRO A 23 -3.40 7.98 -2.06
CA PRO A 23 -3.21 9.21 -1.30
C PRO A 23 -4.06 10.39 -1.81
N ASN A 24 -4.58 10.34 -3.05
CA ASN A 24 -5.48 11.38 -3.57
C ASN A 24 -6.97 11.08 -3.27
N GLY A 25 -7.81 12.08 -3.52
CA GLY A 25 -9.26 12.05 -3.24
C GLY A 25 -10.13 11.42 -4.33
N THR A 26 -9.54 10.88 -5.42
CA THR A 26 -10.30 10.38 -6.57
C THR A 26 -10.59 8.89 -6.44
N SER A 27 -11.83 8.55 -6.09
CA SER A 27 -12.25 7.16 -5.86
C SER A 27 -12.17 6.25 -7.10
N SER A 28 -12.37 6.81 -8.30
CA SER A 28 -12.25 6.05 -9.55
C SER A 28 -10.84 5.53 -9.80
N MET A 29 -9.80 6.24 -9.33
CA MET A 29 -8.41 5.77 -9.38
C MET A 29 -8.21 4.57 -8.45
N THR A 30 -8.75 4.63 -7.23
CA THR A 30 -8.74 3.52 -6.27
C THR A 30 -9.39 2.28 -6.87
N SER A 31 -10.57 2.44 -7.48
CA SER A 31 -11.25 1.33 -8.17
C SER A 31 -10.46 0.78 -9.35
N ALA A 32 -9.77 1.64 -10.12
CA ALA A 32 -8.93 1.21 -11.23
C ALA A 32 -7.73 0.37 -10.75
N CYS A 33 -7.07 0.79 -9.67
CA CYS A 33 -5.99 0.01 -9.05
C CYS A 33 -6.50 -1.36 -8.59
N LEU A 34 -7.65 -1.43 -7.90
CA LEU A 34 -8.21 -2.72 -7.46
C LEU A 34 -8.50 -3.66 -8.65
N ARG A 35 -9.10 -3.14 -9.73
CA ARG A 35 -9.38 -3.95 -10.93
C ARG A 35 -8.10 -4.54 -11.55
N SER A 36 -6.98 -3.81 -11.52
CA SER A 36 -5.72 -4.34 -12.04
C SER A 36 -5.16 -5.54 -11.27
N LEU A 37 -5.65 -5.80 -10.05
CA LEU A 37 -5.18 -6.90 -9.20
C LEU A 37 -5.99 -8.19 -9.36
N GLU A 38 -7.19 -8.14 -9.97
CA GLU A 38 -8.18 -9.23 -9.95
C GLU A 38 -7.62 -10.61 -10.36
N SER A 39 -6.72 -10.65 -11.34
CA SER A 39 -6.13 -11.90 -11.85
C SER A 39 -4.78 -12.27 -11.23
N THR A 40 -4.25 -11.46 -10.31
CA THR A 40 -2.87 -11.57 -9.82
C THR A 40 -2.77 -11.99 -8.35
N LEU A 41 -3.85 -11.84 -7.58
CA LEU A 41 -3.81 -12.09 -6.14
C LEU A 41 -3.66 -13.59 -5.83
N PRO A 42 -2.73 -13.97 -4.93
CA PRO A 42 -2.62 -15.33 -4.48
C PRO A 42 -3.83 -15.72 -3.60
N PRO A 43 -4.07 -17.03 -3.40
CA PRO A 43 -5.08 -17.50 -2.47
C PRO A 43 -4.90 -16.89 -1.07
N HIS A 44 -6.01 -16.63 -0.38
CA HIS A 44 -6.05 -16.08 0.97
C HIS A 44 -5.49 -14.65 1.12
N CYS A 45 -5.25 -13.92 0.03
CA CYS A 45 -4.90 -12.50 0.06
C CYS A 45 -6.12 -11.63 -0.31
N THR A 46 -6.46 -10.68 0.55
CA THR A 46 -7.52 -9.69 0.30
C THR A 46 -6.91 -8.30 0.22
N VAL A 47 -7.21 -7.54 -0.83
CA VAL A 47 -6.79 -6.13 -0.96
C VAL A 47 -8.01 -5.23 -0.84
N THR A 48 -7.98 -4.33 0.15
CA THR A 48 -9.02 -3.32 0.35
C THR A 48 -8.53 -1.97 -0.15
N GLY A 49 -9.29 -1.33 -1.04
CA GLY A 49 -8.95 0.00 -1.55
C GLY A 49 -9.41 1.11 -0.63
N PHE A 50 -8.51 2.05 -0.36
CA PHE A 50 -8.75 3.24 0.45
C PHE A 50 -8.51 4.49 -0.39
N THR A 51 -9.49 5.39 -0.42
CA THR A 51 -9.37 6.71 -1.04
C THR A 51 -9.23 7.74 0.07
N THR A 52 -8.25 8.63 -0.03
CA THR A 52 -8.00 9.61 1.01
C THR A 52 -9.16 10.61 1.09
N PRO A 53 -9.75 10.85 2.29
CA PRO A 53 -10.85 11.79 2.42
C PRO A 53 -10.38 13.24 2.27
N HIS A 54 -11.31 14.14 1.94
CA HIS A 54 -11.01 15.56 1.94
C HIS A 54 -10.71 16.08 3.37
N PRO A 55 -9.82 17.07 3.52
CA PRO A 55 -9.09 17.78 2.46
C PRO A 55 -7.86 16.99 1.97
N THR A 56 -7.84 16.65 0.69
CA THR A 56 -6.72 16.06 -0.06
C THR A 56 -6.88 16.49 -1.52
N PRO A 57 -5.80 16.64 -2.30
CA PRO A 57 -5.93 16.96 -3.71
C PRO A 57 -6.57 15.80 -4.49
N SER A 58 -7.23 16.11 -5.60
CA SER A 58 -7.84 15.10 -6.49
C SER A 58 -6.81 14.29 -7.27
N ALA A 59 -5.64 14.86 -7.52
CA ALA A 59 -4.48 14.22 -8.15
C ALA A 59 -3.20 14.69 -7.45
N ILE A 60 -2.10 13.97 -7.64
CA ILE A 60 -0.79 14.37 -7.11
C ILE A 60 0.09 14.70 -8.29
N GLU A 61 0.33 15.98 -8.51
CA GLU A 61 1.05 16.52 -9.67
C GLU A 61 2.33 17.26 -9.27
N GLY A 62 2.64 17.30 -7.96
CA GLY A 62 3.89 17.87 -7.47
C GLY A 62 4.15 17.57 -5.99
N HIS A 63 5.25 18.13 -5.47
CA HIS A 63 5.69 17.92 -4.09
C HIS A 63 4.67 18.42 -3.06
N LEU A 64 4.05 19.59 -3.30
CA LEU A 64 3.04 20.14 -2.40
C LEU A 64 1.86 19.18 -2.26
N ASP A 65 1.35 18.66 -3.38
CA ASP A 65 0.26 17.69 -3.37
C ASP A 65 0.64 16.44 -2.58
N GLY A 66 1.86 15.93 -2.79
CA GLY A 66 2.38 14.77 -2.06
C GLY A 66 2.47 14.98 -0.54
N VAL A 67 2.84 16.19 -0.09
CA VAL A 67 2.89 16.53 1.34
C VAL A 67 1.47 16.64 1.93
N LEU A 68 0.57 17.36 1.25
CA LEU A 68 -0.81 17.56 1.71
C LEU A 68 -1.58 16.24 1.74
N SER A 69 -1.47 15.44 0.68
CA SER A 69 -2.10 14.13 0.56
C SER A 69 -1.56 13.14 1.60
N ALA A 70 -0.25 13.14 1.87
CA ALA A 70 0.34 12.28 2.89
C ALA A 70 -0.20 12.58 4.28
N ALA A 71 -0.27 13.87 4.66
CA ALA A 71 -0.81 14.25 5.96
C ALA A 71 -2.31 13.90 6.10
N ALA A 72 -3.09 14.06 5.03
CA ALA A 72 -4.51 13.71 5.01
C ALA A 72 -4.72 12.19 5.10
N ALA A 73 -4.00 11.42 4.28
CA ALA A 73 -4.05 9.97 4.25
C ALA A 73 -3.64 9.36 5.58
N LEU A 74 -2.52 9.81 6.15
CA LEU A 74 -2.01 9.29 7.42
C LEU A 74 -3.05 9.43 8.53
N ARG A 75 -3.62 10.63 8.72
CA ARG A 75 -4.66 10.88 9.74
C ARG A 75 -5.86 9.95 9.62
N ALA A 76 -6.24 9.60 8.39
CA ALA A 76 -7.40 8.75 8.13
C ALA A 76 -7.08 7.25 8.18
N VAL A 77 -5.84 6.85 7.87
CA VAL A 77 -5.40 5.45 7.86
C VAL A 77 -5.06 4.95 9.26
N ILE A 78 -4.38 5.74 10.10
CA ILE A 78 -3.92 5.29 11.44
C ILE A 78 -5.04 4.65 12.29
N PRO A 79 -6.25 5.23 12.38
CA PRO A 79 -7.32 4.63 13.19
C PRO A 79 -7.75 3.24 12.74
N ILE A 80 -7.58 2.89 11.46
CA ILE A 80 -8.01 1.62 10.87
C ILE A 80 -6.84 0.67 10.57
N ALA A 81 -5.60 1.12 10.74
CA ALA A 81 -4.40 0.38 10.33
C ALA A 81 -4.26 -0.99 11.04
N HIS A 82 -4.75 -1.11 12.27
CA HIS A 82 -4.69 -2.35 13.05
C HIS A 82 -5.49 -3.52 12.44
N SER A 83 -6.36 -3.26 11.47
CA SER A 83 -7.17 -4.26 10.75
C SER A 83 -6.47 -4.85 9.51
N TYR A 84 -5.24 -4.41 9.22
CA TYR A 84 -4.50 -4.80 8.02
C TYR A 84 -3.10 -5.28 8.38
N ASP A 85 -2.62 -6.27 7.63
CA ASP A 85 -1.31 -6.88 7.81
C ASP A 85 -0.22 -6.13 7.03
N ALA A 86 -0.58 -5.47 5.92
CA ALA A 86 0.35 -4.75 5.05
C ALA A 86 -0.32 -3.55 4.36
N PHE A 87 0.51 -2.61 3.87
CA PHE A 87 0.06 -1.35 3.29
C PHE A 87 0.77 -1.09 1.95
N LEU A 88 -0.02 -0.76 0.92
CA LEU A 88 0.45 -0.46 -0.42
C LEU A 88 0.07 0.97 -0.80
N VAL A 89 1.04 1.85 -1.00
CA VAL A 89 0.78 3.25 -1.41
C VAL A 89 0.69 3.32 -2.95
N ALA A 90 -0.52 3.60 -3.45
CA ALA A 90 -0.85 3.65 -4.87
C ALA A 90 -0.58 5.04 -5.48
N CYS A 91 0.67 5.47 -5.46
CA CYS A 91 1.14 6.66 -6.17
C CYS A 91 2.50 6.36 -6.83
N PHE A 92 2.64 6.69 -8.11
CA PHE A 92 3.88 6.45 -8.85
C PHE A 92 4.90 7.58 -8.62
N SER A 93 5.38 7.70 -7.37
CA SER A 93 6.41 8.65 -6.96
C SER A 93 7.10 8.15 -5.67
N ALA A 94 8.19 8.80 -5.26
CA ALA A 94 8.75 8.66 -3.91
C ALA A 94 7.84 9.37 -2.89
N HIS A 95 6.61 8.88 -2.75
CA HIS A 95 5.55 9.58 -2.04
C HIS A 95 5.85 9.67 -0.52
N PRO A 96 5.77 10.86 0.12
CA PRO A 96 6.12 11.03 1.54
C PRO A 96 5.36 10.11 2.50
N LEU A 97 4.13 9.75 2.14
CA LEU A 97 3.27 8.82 2.90
C LEU A 97 3.94 7.47 3.19
N ILE A 98 4.81 6.97 2.31
CA ILE A 98 5.44 5.65 2.47
C ILE A 98 6.27 5.63 3.75
N ASN A 99 7.18 6.60 3.91
CA ASN A 99 8.04 6.66 5.08
C ASN A 99 7.24 7.01 6.35
N ALA A 100 6.27 7.91 6.25
CA ALA A 100 5.40 8.24 7.38
C ALA A 100 4.60 7.02 7.89
N LEU A 101 4.09 6.15 7.00
CA LEU A 101 3.42 4.92 7.41
C LEU A 101 4.41 3.92 8.04
N ARG A 102 5.64 3.79 7.52
CA ARG A 102 6.67 2.91 8.10
C ARG A 102 7.01 3.26 9.55
N GLU A 103 6.86 4.53 9.93
CA GLU A 103 7.07 5.00 11.30
C GLU A 103 5.89 4.63 12.23
N GLU A 104 4.67 4.55 11.69
CA GLU A 104 3.44 4.46 12.48
C GLU A 104 2.80 3.06 12.51
N VAL A 105 3.03 2.24 11.49
CA VAL A 105 2.40 0.91 11.36
C VAL A 105 3.43 -0.22 11.53
N ARG A 106 2.97 -1.38 12.01
CA ARG A 106 3.85 -2.55 12.23
C ARG A 106 4.05 -3.39 10.96
N GLY A 107 3.08 -3.37 10.05
CA GLY A 107 3.11 -4.13 8.81
C GLY A 107 4.07 -3.54 7.77
N PRO A 108 4.51 -4.31 6.77
CA PRO A 108 5.31 -3.78 5.67
C PRO A 108 4.53 -2.71 4.90
N VAL A 109 5.26 -1.67 4.50
CA VAL A 109 4.75 -0.58 3.67
C VAL A 109 5.62 -0.46 2.43
N ILE A 110 4.99 -0.49 1.26
CA ILE A 110 5.66 -0.34 -0.03
C ILE A 110 4.87 0.60 -0.95
N GLY A 111 5.57 1.43 -1.72
CA GLY A 111 4.96 2.20 -2.81
C GLY A 111 4.94 1.43 -4.13
N ILE A 112 3.94 1.67 -4.99
CA ILE A 112 3.89 1.01 -6.31
C ILE A 112 5.10 1.36 -7.21
N MET A 113 5.68 2.55 -7.06
CA MET A 113 6.92 2.92 -7.77
C MET A 113 8.12 2.11 -7.25
N GLU A 114 8.24 1.96 -5.91
CA GLU A 114 9.30 1.16 -5.30
C GLU A 114 9.20 -0.29 -5.79
N ALA A 115 8.00 -0.87 -5.77
CA ALA A 115 7.75 -2.23 -6.23
C ALA A 115 8.12 -2.43 -7.71
N ALA A 116 7.82 -1.46 -8.58
CA ALA A 116 8.10 -1.54 -10.01
C ALA A 116 9.60 -1.51 -10.35
N PHE A 117 10.46 -0.99 -9.47
CA PHE A 117 11.91 -0.95 -9.68
C PHE A 117 12.67 -2.13 -9.07
N ILE A 118 11.96 -3.02 -8.36
CA ILE A 118 12.54 -4.21 -7.71
C ILE A 118 12.42 -5.45 -8.62
N GLU A 119 12.00 -5.29 -9.88
CA GLU A 119 12.03 -6.37 -10.89
C GLU A 119 13.45 -6.85 -11.24
#